data_AF-A0A6M6ID71-F1
#
_entry.id   AF-A0A6M6ID71-F1
#
_cell.length_a   1.000
_cell.length_b   1.000
_cell.length_c   1.000
_cell.angle_alpha   90.00
_cell.angle_beta   90.00
_cell.angle_gamma   90.00
#
_symmetry.space_group_name_H-M   'P 1'
#
loop_
_entity.id
_entity.type
_entity.pdbx_description
1 polymer ?
#
loop_
_entity_poly.entity_id
_entity_poly.type
_entity_poly.pdbx_seq_one_letter_code
_entity_poly.pdbx_strand_id
1 'polypeptide(L)'
;MPALPSRFLAAALLCMGGAALPPLAAWAADAPVTDAAQAQRQRRTQREHIQAQRREIEAQRERGEAACYQQFAVEDCLRRVRVQAREADNVLHRQEVQINDAERREKAGQRLQAIEERKQEQRQKLEAGERPAPMRVAPRNAPQKPREQEARDRAQQQSRRAAEHLADVQRREQTQPQRIQDSRARYEAKQQKARERRERLERQQAEAAGRKPSPALPPPDASSDR
;
A
#
# COMPACT_ATOMS: atom_id res chain seq x y z
N MET A 1 2.92 47.91 11.83
CA MET A 1 3.07 49.16 11.03
C MET A 1 3.79 50.16 11.93
N PRO A 2 4.99 50.66 11.55
CA PRO A 2 5.18 51.66 10.47
C PRO A 2 6.30 51.23 9.48
N ALA A 3 6.13 51.44 8.16
CA ALA A 3 6.47 52.63 7.37
C ALA A 3 7.99 52.77 7.08
N LEU A 4 8.36 52.51 5.81
CA LEU A 4 9.62 52.89 5.16
C LEU A 4 9.76 54.42 5.10
N PRO A 5 10.96 54.94 4.81
CA PRO A 5 11.08 55.59 3.52
C PRO A 5 12.36 55.33 2.74
N SER A 6 12.13 55.25 1.44
CA SER A 6 13.04 55.20 0.30
C SER A 6 13.99 56.41 0.25
N ARG A 7 15.23 56.19 -0.22
CA ARG A 7 16.15 57.25 -0.63
C ARG A 7 16.37 57.20 -2.14
N PHE A 8 16.07 58.33 -2.77
CA PHE A 8 16.25 58.64 -4.19
C PHE A 8 17.66 59.18 -4.51
N LEU A 9 17.95 59.19 -5.81
CA LEU A 9 18.94 59.95 -6.61
C LEU A 9 20.28 59.22 -6.88
N ALA A 10 20.54 58.70 -8.08
CA ALA A 10 20.85 59.37 -9.39
C ALA A 10 22.29 59.94 -9.39
N ALA A 11 23.18 59.83 -10.39
CA ALA A 11 23.12 59.43 -11.80
C ALA A 11 24.56 59.25 -12.36
N ALA A 12 24.65 58.72 -13.60
CA ALA A 12 25.61 59.06 -14.66
C ALA A 12 27.09 58.57 -14.53
N LEU A 13 27.86 58.16 -15.55
CA LEU A 13 27.67 58.03 -17.00
C LEU A 13 28.83 57.16 -17.59
N LEU A 14 28.52 56.38 -18.62
CA LEU A 14 29.32 55.89 -19.78
C LEU A 14 30.84 55.62 -19.72
N CYS A 15 31.21 54.42 -20.20
CA CYS A 15 32.26 54.21 -21.20
C CYS A 15 31.84 53.11 -22.21
N MET A 16 31.92 53.44 -23.51
CA MET A 16 31.70 52.55 -24.66
C MET A 16 32.85 51.54 -24.84
N GLY A 17 32.53 50.38 -25.42
CA GLY A 17 33.48 49.64 -26.26
C GLY A 17 33.38 48.12 -26.19
N GLY A 18 33.13 47.47 -27.33
CA GLY A 18 33.47 46.06 -27.53
C GLY A 18 32.28 45.14 -27.83
N ALA A 19 31.97 45.00 -29.12
CA ALA A 19 31.11 43.95 -29.63
C ALA A 19 31.73 42.57 -29.35
N ALA A 20 31.05 41.76 -28.53
CA ALA A 20 31.20 40.32 -28.50
C ALA A 20 29.82 39.71 -28.20
N LEU A 21 29.13 39.28 -29.25
CA LEU A 21 27.98 38.39 -29.14
C LEU A 21 28.44 37.12 -28.42
N PRO A 22 27.89 36.76 -27.24
CA PRO A 22 28.14 35.44 -26.69
C PRO A 22 27.46 34.42 -27.62
N PRO A 23 28.09 33.28 -27.92
CA PRO A 23 27.43 32.22 -28.66
C PRO A 23 26.21 31.78 -27.86
N LEU A 24 25.06 31.71 -28.53
CA LEU A 24 23.88 31.03 -28.03
C LEU A 24 24.31 29.60 -27.68
N ALA A 25 24.52 29.34 -26.39
CA ALA A 25 24.76 28.02 -25.88
C ALA A 25 23.56 27.17 -26.30
N ALA A 26 23.83 26.20 -27.19
CA ALA A 26 22.89 25.15 -27.47
C ALA A 26 22.54 24.48 -26.14
N TRP A 27 21.33 24.74 -25.65
CA TRP A 27 20.69 23.97 -24.59
C TRP A 27 20.68 22.52 -25.09
N ALA A 28 21.64 21.74 -24.60
CA ALA A 28 21.63 20.30 -24.74
C ALA A 28 20.32 19.80 -24.13
N ALA A 29 19.49 19.18 -24.96
CA ALA A 29 18.29 18.48 -24.53
C ALA A 29 18.69 17.18 -23.82
N ASP A 30 19.27 17.31 -22.63
CA ASP A 30 19.55 16.20 -21.72
C ASP A 30 18.65 16.31 -20.48
N ALA A 31 17.35 16.04 -20.64
CA ALA A 31 16.48 15.67 -19.51
C ALA A 31 15.22 14.96 -20.02
N PRO A 32 15.09 13.64 -19.76
CA PRO A 32 14.06 13.24 -18.79
C PRO A 32 14.48 12.09 -17.84
N VAL A 33 15.68 11.53 -17.97
CA VAL A 33 16.09 10.34 -17.19
C VAL A 33 16.34 10.67 -15.71
N THR A 34 16.77 11.91 -15.41
CA THR A 34 17.02 12.37 -14.04
C THR A 34 15.73 12.55 -13.23
N ASP A 35 14.66 13.04 -13.85
CA ASP A 35 13.37 13.31 -13.20
C ASP A 35 12.63 12.01 -12.83
N ALA A 36 12.52 11.06 -13.76
CA ALA A 36 11.87 9.77 -13.49
C ALA A 36 12.61 8.95 -12.41
N ALA A 37 13.96 8.93 -12.45
CA ALA A 37 14.76 8.25 -11.44
C ALA A 37 14.67 8.95 -10.06
N GLN A 38 14.61 10.28 -10.03
CA GLN A 38 14.40 11.04 -8.79
C GLN A 38 13.00 10.80 -8.21
N ALA A 39 11.94 10.85 -9.03
CA ALA A 39 10.57 10.56 -8.61
C ALA A 39 10.44 9.14 -8.04
N GLN A 40 11.10 8.16 -8.66
CA GLN A 40 11.13 6.78 -8.16
C GLN A 40 11.85 6.67 -6.80
N ARG A 41 12.98 7.38 -6.63
CA ARG A 41 13.68 7.43 -5.33
C ARG A 41 12.82 8.07 -4.24
N GLN A 42 12.18 9.20 -4.54
CA GLN A 42 11.28 9.89 -3.60
C GLN A 42 10.12 8.98 -3.15
N ARG A 43 9.46 8.29 -4.10
CA ARG A 43 8.39 7.33 -3.77
C ARG A 43 8.90 6.18 -2.90
N ARG A 44 10.10 5.67 -3.17
CA ARG A 44 10.72 4.63 -2.34
C ARG A 44 10.95 5.12 -0.91
N THR A 45 11.54 6.30 -0.74
CA THR A 45 11.74 6.91 0.58
C THR A 45 10.43 7.13 1.31
N GLN A 46 9.37 7.60 0.63
CA GLN A 46 8.04 7.74 1.22
C GLN A 46 7.46 6.40 1.68
N ARG A 47 7.61 5.33 0.89
CA ARG A 47 7.18 3.97 1.28
C ARG A 47 7.97 3.47 2.49
N GLU A 48 9.27 3.67 2.52
CA GLU A 48 10.13 3.31 3.66
C GLU A 48 9.70 4.07 4.94
N HIS A 49 9.38 5.36 4.82
CA HIS A 49 8.84 6.15 5.93
C HIS A 49 7.49 5.63 6.43
N ILE A 50 6.55 5.32 5.53
CA ILE A 50 5.25 4.72 5.89
C ILE A 50 5.46 3.39 6.64
N GLN A 51 6.40 2.56 6.20
CA GLN A 51 6.70 1.30 6.88
C GLN A 51 7.31 1.51 8.27
N ALA A 52 8.19 2.49 8.44
CA ALA A 52 8.72 2.87 9.75
C ALA A 52 7.60 3.35 10.69
N GLN A 53 6.68 4.18 10.20
CA GLN A 53 5.53 4.65 10.97
C GLN A 53 4.57 3.53 11.36
N ARG A 54 4.33 2.56 10.46
CA ARG A 54 3.52 1.37 10.80
C ARG A 54 4.12 0.57 11.95
N ARG A 55 5.45 0.38 11.96
CA ARG A 55 6.15 -0.30 13.06
C ARG A 55 6.01 0.46 14.38
N GLU A 56 6.08 1.79 14.33
CA GLU A 56 5.86 2.61 15.52
C GLU A 56 4.41 2.51 16.04
N ILE A 57 3.41 2.55 15.15
CA ILE A 57 2.00 2.35 15.51
C ILE A 57 1.80 0.96 16.15
N GLU A 58 2.43 -0.08 15.59
CA GLU A 58 2.36 -1.42 16.15
C GLU A 58 3.02 -1.51 17.54
N ALA A 59 4.21 -0.94 17.71
CA ALA A 59 4.89 -0.89 19.00
C ALA A 59 4.12 -0.07 20.05
N GLN A 60 3.45 1.01 19.63
CA GLN A 60 2.56 1.79 20.51
C GLN A 60 1.32 0.99 20.89
N ARG A 61 0.72 0.29 19.93
CA ARG A 61 -0.43 -0.60 20.19
C ARG A 61 -0.04 -1.68 21.19
N GLU A 62 1.08 -2.38 21.00
CA GLU A 62 1.54 -3.44 21.90
C GLU A 62 1.78 -2.93 23.32
N ARG A 63 2.47 -1.80 23.47
CA ARG A 63 2.68 -1.15 24.77
C ARG A 63 1.35 -0.75 25.42
N GLY A 64 0.42 -0.19 24.64
CA GLY A 64 -0.91 0.18 25.11
C GLY A 64 -1.75 -1.02 25.53
N GLU A 65 -1.74 -2.10 24.77
CA GLU A 65 -2.43 -3.35 25.10
C GLU A 65 -1.85 -3.98 26.38
N ALA A 66 -0.52 -3.97 26.56
CA ALA A 66 0.12 -4.42 27.79
C ALA A 66 -0.30 -3.59 29.01
N ALA A 67 -0.38 -2.26 28.87
CA ALA A 67 -0.84 -1.37 29.94
C ALA A 67 -2.33 -1.58 30.29
N CYS A 68 -3.16 -1.93 29.30
CA CYS A 68 -4.59 -2.18 29.53
C CYS A 68 -4.84 -3.34 30.50
N TYR A 69 -3.98 -4.37 30.52
CA TYR A 69 -4.13 -5.50 31.45
C TYR A 69 -3.91 -5.13 32.92
N GLN A 70 -3.37 -3.95 33.21
CA GLN A 70 -3.22 -3.43 34.58
C GLN A 70 -4.43 -2.64 35.05
N GLN A 71 -5.42 -2.40 34.17
CA GLN A 71 -6.61 -1.61 34.47
C GLN A 71 -7.83 -2.49 34.78
N PHE A 72 -8.80 -1.96 35.52
CA PHE A 72 -10.06 -2.67 35.79
C PHE A 72 -10.93 -2.84 34.53
N ALA A 73 -10.96 -1.84 33.65
CA ALA A 73 -11.78 -1.85 32.43
C ALA A 73 -10.99 -2.33 31.20
N VAL A 74 -10.35 -3.51 31.30
CA VAL A 74 -9.44 -4.05 30.27
C VAL A 74 -10.07 -4.06 28.87
N GLU A 75 -11.29 -4.56 28.73
CA GLU A 75 -11.95 -4.71 27.42
C GLU A 75 -12.22 -3.37 26.73
N ASP A 76 -12.63 -2.35 27.49
CA ASP A 76 -12.86 -1.01 26.95
C ASP A 76 -11.54 -0.30 26.64
N CYS A 77 -10.51 -0.50 27.47
CA CYS A 77 -9.16 -0.02 27.19
C CYS A 77 -8.61 -0.63 25.90
N LEU A 78 -8.66 -1.96 25.76
CA LEU A 78 -8.19 -2.68 24.57
C LEU A 78 -8.94 -2.23 23.31
N ARG A 79 -10.26 -2.01 23.41
CA ARG A 79 -11.04 -1.47 22.29
C ARG A 79 -10.52 -0.11 21.85
N ARG A 80 -10.28 0.82 22.79
CA ARG A 80 -9.76 2.16 22.48
C ARG A 80 -8.39 2.11 21.84
N VAL A 81 -7.44 1.35 22.41
CA VAL A 81 -6.08 1.20 21.86
C VAL A 81 -6.11 0.66 20.44
N ARG A 82 -6.96 -0.35 20.17
CA ARG A 82 -7.10 -0.92 18.82
C ARG A 82 -7.75 0.04 17.83
N VAL A 83 -8.73 0.84 18.27
CA VAL A 83 -9.35 1.87 17.43
C VAL A 83 -8.32 2.95 17.07
N GLN A 84 -7.58 3.45 18.05
CA GLN A 84 -6.52 4.44 17.83
C GLN A 84 -5.45 3.94 16.85
N ALA A 85 -4.98 2.70 17.01
CA ALA A 85 -4.02 2.10 16.10
C ALA A 85 -4.57 1.98 14.66
N ARG A 86 -5.84 1.59 14.50
CA ARG A 86 -6.50 1.53 13.18
C ARG A 86 -6.66 2.90 12.55
N GLU A 87 -7.06 3.90 13.32
CA GLU A 87 -7.20 5.27 12.83
C GLU A 87 -5.86 5.85 12.36
N ALA A 88 -4.80 5.62 13.13
CA ALA A 88 -3.44 6.01 12.74
C ALA A 88 -2.98 5.29 11.46
N ASP A 89 -3.16 3.97 11.34
CA ASP A 89 -2.79 3.23 10.13
C ASP A 89 -3.66 3.62 8.91
N ASN A 90 -4.93 3.95 9.11
CA ASN A 90 -5.80 4.42 8.03
C ASN A 90 -5.29 5.72 7.38
N VAL A 91 -4.65 6.62 8.14
CA VAL A 91 -4.01 7.81 7.59
C VAL A 91 -2.85 7.41 6.66
N LEU A 92 -2.01 6.46 7.09
CA LEU A 92 -0.90 5.94 6.27
C LEU A 92 -1.40 5.22 5.02
N HIS A 93 -2.48 4.44 5.14
CA HIS A 93 -3.10 3.75 4.02
C HIS A 93 -3.58 4.74 2.94
N ARG A 94 -4.21 5.86 3.33
CA ARG A 94 -4.63 6.90 2.38
C ARG A 94 -3.43 7.51 1.64
N GLN A 95 -2.32 7.77 2.32
CA GLN A 95 -1.08 8.26 1.69
C GLN A 95 -0.52 7.23 0.70
N GLU A 96 -0.49 5.95 1.08
CA GLU A 96 -0.02 4.87 0.21
C GLU A 96 -0.90 4.70 -1.04
N VAL A 97 -2.22 4.83 -0.91
CA VAL A 97 -3.16 4.83 -2.05
C VAL A 97 -2.86 5.99 -3.01
N GLN A 98 -2.61 7.20 -2.50
CA GLN A 98 -2.26 8.34 -3.35
C GLN A 98 -0.97 8.12 -4.15
N ILE A 99 0.06 7.54 -3.51
CA ILE A 99 1.32 7.17 -4.17
C ILE A 99 1.06 6.14 -5.28
N ASN A 100 0.30 5.08 -4.97
CA ASN A 100 -0.03 4.03 -5.93
C ASN A 100 -0.85 4.56 -7.13
N ASP A 101 -1.77 5.48 -6.90
CA ASP A 101 -2.60 6.05 -7.96
C ASP A 101 -1.83 7.03 -8.85
N ALA A 102 -0.89 7.79 -8.27
CA ALA A 102 0.06 8.59 -9.06
C ALA A 102 0.90 7.68 -9.98
N GLU A 103 1.43 6.58 -9.44
CA GLU A 103 2.21 5.61 -10.22
C GLU A 103 1.37 4.93 -11.32
N ARG A 104 0.10 4.60 -11.03
CA ARG A 104 -0.83 4.08 -12.04
C ARG A 104 -1.06 5.06 -13.18
N ARG A 105 -1.26 6.34 -12.86
CA ARG A 105 -1.45 7.40 -13.88
C ARG A 105 -0.21 7.59 -14.74
N GLU A 106 0.99 7.60 -14.14
CA GLU A 106 2.26 7.69 -14.86
C GLU A 106 2.43 6.53 -15.86
N LYS A 107 2.23 5.29 -15.38
CA LYS A 107 2.31 4.09 -16.24
C LYS A 107 1.26 4.08 -17.35
N ALA A 108 0.06 4.58 -17.08
CA ALA A 108 -0.99 4.72 -18.09
C ALA A 108 -0.57 5.73 -19.17
N GLY A 109 -0.02 6.89 -18.77
CA GLY A 109 0.52 7.89 -19.70
C GLY A 109 1.65 7.34 -20.58
N GLN A 110 2.63 6.66 -19.98
CA GLN A 110 3.74 6.02 -20.71
C GLN A 110 3.24 4.98 -21.72
N ARG A 111 2.21 4.20 -21.36
CA ARG A 111 1.59 3.24 -22.28
C ARG A 111 0.88 3.92 -23.45
N LEU A 112 0.18 5.03 -23.20
CA LEU A 112 -0.46 5.80 -24.27
C LEU A 112 0.55 6.41 -25.23
N GLN A 113 1.65 6.97 -24.71
CA GLN A 113 2.77 7.47 -25.53
C GLN A 113 3.36 6.36 -26.40
N ALA A 114 3.70 5.20 -25.81
CA ALA A 114 4.23 4.06 -26.54
C ALA A 114 3.25 3.51 -27.61
N ILE A 115 1.94 3.58 -27.36
CA ILE A 115 0.93 3.22 -28.37
C ILE A 115 0.93 4.23 -29.52
N GLU A 116 0.98 5.53 -29.21
CA GLU A 116 0.97 6.56 -30.24
C GLU A 116 2.25 6.53 -31.08
N GLU A 117 3.42 6.39 -30.45
CA GLU A 117 4.70 6.17 -31.14
C GLU A 117 4.62 4.99 -32.11
N ARG A 118 4.14 3.82 -31.66
CA ARG A 118 3.94 2.66 -32.53
C ARG A 118 2.96 2.92 -33.67
N LYS A 119 1.90 3.71 -33.43
CA LYS A 119 0.95 4.10 -34.50
C LYS A 119 1.60 5.04 -35.50
N GLN A 120 2.41 6.00 -35.06
CA GLN A 120 3.14 6.91 -35.94
C GLN A 120 4.19 6.16 -36.76
N GLU A 121 4.97 5.28 -36.13
CA GLU A 121 5.89 4.37 -36.83
C GLU A 121 5.15 3.52 -37.88
N GLN A 122 3.98 2.99 -37.53
CA GLN A 122 3.17 2.21 -38.47
C GLN A 122 2.66 3.07 -39.64
N ARG A 123 2.24 4.32 -39.40
CA ARG A 123 1.84 5.27 -40.44
C ARG A 123 3.00 5.63 -41.37
N GLN A 124 4.18 5.90 -40.82
CA GLN A 124 5.38 6.19 -41.60
C GLN A 124 5.79 5.01 -42.49
N LYS A 125 5.73 3.78 -41.96
CA LYS A 125 5.97 2.56 -42.75
C LYS A 125 4.98 2.42 -43.90
N LEU A 126 3.70 2.65 -43.63
CA LEU A 126 2.64 2.67 -44.65
C LEU A 126 2.90 3.70 -45.76
N GLU A 127 3.27 4.93 -45.39
CA GLU A 127 3.59 6.03 -46.32
C GLU A 127 4.87 5.77 -47.13
N ALA A 128 5.87 5.13 -46.54
CA ALA A 128 7.10 4.70 -47.21
C ALA A 128 6.88 3.54 -48.21
N GLY A 129 5.63 3.14 -48.45
CA GLY A 129 5.28 2.01 -49.33
C GLY A 129 5.54 0.64 -48.71
N GLU A 130 5.99 0.60 -47.45
CA GLU A 130 6.10 -0.60 -46.65
C GLU A 130 4.67 -1.03 -46.27
N ARG A 131 4.05 -1.83 -47.16
CA ARG A 131 2.77 -2.44 -46.87
C ARG A 131 2.94 -3.23 -45.57
N PRO A 132 2.15 -2.94 -44.51
CA PRO A 132 2.15 -3.77 -43.32
C PRO A 132 1.89 -5.18 -43.81
N ALA A 133 2.70 -6.12 -43.33
CA ALA A 133 2.53 -7.52 -43.67
C ALA A 133 1.03 -7.81 -43.58
N PRO A 134 0.36 -8.23 -44.67
CA PRO A 134 -1.06 -8.54 -44.62
C PRO A 134 -1.23 -9.46 -43.42
N MET A 135 -2.27 -9.23 -42.60
CA MET A 135 -2.58 -10.09 -41.46
C MET A 135 -2.45 -11.52 -41.96
N ARG A 136 -1.32 -12.18 -41.63
CA ARG A 136 -0.93 -13.41 -42.31
C ARG A 136 -1.87 -14.46 -41.78
N VAL A 137 -3.01 -14.64 -42.46
CA VAL A 137 -3.65 -15.94 -42.54
C VAL A 137 -2.57 -16.79 -43.19
N ALA A 138 -1.84 -17.54 -42.36
CA ALA A 138 -0.67 -18.27 -42.83
C ALA A 138 -1.07 -19.07 -44.08
N PRO A 139 -0.40 -18.90 -45.24
CA PRO A 139 -0.66 -19.77 -46.37
C PRO A 139 -0.37 -21.20 -45.89
N ARG A 140 -1.22 -22.16 -46.29
CA ARG A 140 -1.20 -23.54 -45.78
C ARG A 140 0.21 -24.17 -45.86
N ASN A 141 1.06 -23.66 -46.75
CA ASN A 141 2.34 -24.24 -47.18
C ASN A 141 3.61 -23.38 -46.93
N ALA A 142 3.61 -22.31 -46.11
CA ALA A 142 4.89 -21.65 -45.75
C ALA A 142 5.76 -22.59 -44.89
N PRO A 143 7.11 -22.63 -45.08
CA PRO A 143 7.99 -23.38 -44.20
C PRO A 143 8.04 -22.67 -42.84
N GLN A 144 7.12 -23.05 -41.99
CA GLN A 144 7.10 -22.65 -40.61
C GLN A 144 8.28 -23.32 -39.92
N LYS A 145 8.75 -22.77 -38.79
CA LYS A 145 9.29 -23.64 -37.73
C LYS A 145 8.36 -24.85 -37.66
N PRO A 146 8.84 -26.10 -37.71
CA PRO A 146 7.97 -27.25 -37.98
C PRO A 146 6.74 -27.08 -37.10
N ARG A 147 5.53 -26.91 -37.66
CA ARG A 147 4.32 -26.62 -36.86
C ARG A 147 4.21 -27.57 -35.67
N GLU A 148 4.74 -28.78 -35.86
CA GLU A 148 4.98 -29.77 -34.82
C GLU A 148 5.85 -29.31 -33.66
N GLN A 149 7.00 -28.67 -33.86
CA GLN A 149 7.84 -28.16 -32.77
C GLN A 149 7.09 -27.12 -31.94
N GLU A 150 6.45 -26.13 -32.56
CA GLU A 150 5.69 -25.11 -31.82
C GLU A 150 4.44 -25.68 -31.14
N ALA A 151 3.78 -26.67 -31.77
CA ALA A 151 2.68 -27.42 -31.16
C ALA A 151 3.16 -28.29 -29.99
N ARG A 152 4.34 -28.91 -30.10
CA ARG A 152 4.98 -29.68 -29.02
C ARG A 152 5.37 -28.77 -27.87
N ASP A 153 5.95 -27.60 -28.13
CA ASP A 153 6.30 -26.62 -27.09
C ASP A 153 5.05 -26.12 -26.36
N ARG A 154 3.98 -25.80 -27.10
CA ARG A 154 2.69 -25.42 -26.49
C ARG A 154 2.05 -26.56 -25.70
N ALA A 155 2.08 -27.78 -26.22
CA ALA A 155 1.57 -28.95 -25.51
C ALA A 155 2.36 -29.23 -24.22
N GLN A 156 3.70 -29.08 -24.27
CA GLN A 156 4.56 -29.20 -23.10
C GLN A 156 4.30 -28.09 -22.08
N GLN A 157 4.10 -26.86 -22.52
CA GLN A 157 3.80 -25.76 -21.60
C GLN A 157 2.41 -25.93 -20.95
N GLN A 158 1.43 -26.43 -21.71
CA GLN A 158 0.11 -26.76 -21.16
C GLN A 158 0.18 -27.94 -20.18
N SER A 159 0.93 -29.00 -20.48
CA SER A 159 1.07 -30.14 -19.58
C SER A 159 1.78 -29.77 -18.29
N ARG A 160 2.80 -28.90 -18.35
CA ARG A 160 3.46 -28.35 -17.15
C ARG A 160 2.49 -27.56 -16.27
N ARG A 161 1.72 -26.64 -16.85
CA ARG A 161 0.72 -25.87 -16.10
C ARG A 161 -0.38 -26.75 -15.50
N ALA A 162 -0.82 -27.78 -16.22
CA ALA A 162 -1.79 -28.74 -15.71
C ALA A 162 -1.21 -29.56 -14.55
N ALA A 163 0.05 -30.01 -14.65
CA ALA A 163 0.73 -30.72 -13.57
C ALA A 163 0.95 -29.85 -12.33
N GLU A 164 1.37 -28.59 -12.51
CA GLU A 164 1.50 -27.61 -11.42
C GLU A 164 0.15 -27.37 -10.72
N HIS A 165 -0.91 -27.19 -11.49
CA HIS A 165 -2.26 -27.01 -10.95
C HIS A 165 -2.72 -28.25 -10.17
N LEU A 166 -2.51 -29.45 -10.70
CA LEU A 166 -2.85 -30.70 -10.01
C LEU A 166 -2.04 -30.87 -8.71
N ALA A 167 -0.75 -30.55 -8.72
CA ALA A 167 0.09 -30.59 -7.52
C ALA A 167 -0.39 -29.57 -6.45
N ASP A 168 -0.80 -28.38 -6.89
CA ASP A 168 -1.39 -27.36 -6.01
C ASP A 168 -2.73 -27.81 -5.41
N VAL A 169 -3.59 -28.43 -6.21
CA VAL A 169 -4.86 -29.01 -5.73
C VAL A 169 -4.59 -30.12 -4.73
N GLN A 170 -3.70 -31.06 -5.04
CA GLN A 170 -3.34 -32.15 -4.12
C GLN A 170 -2.76 -31.61 -2.80
N ARG A 171 -1.89 -30.60 -2.83
CA ARG A 171 -1.37 -29.97 -1.61
C ARG A 171 -2.48 -29.33 -0.77
N ARG A 172 -3.47 -28.71 -1.42
CA ARG A 172 -4.64 -28.14 -0.74
C ARG A 172 -5.53 -29.24 -0.15
N GLU A 173 -5.79 -30.31 -0.90
CA GLU A 173 -6.59 -31.45 -0.43
C GLU A 173 -5.93 -32.17 0.74
N GLN A 174 -4.61 -32.35 0.72
CA GLN A 174 -3.85 -32.94 1.84
C GLN A 174 -3.95 -32.10 3.11
N THR A 175 -3.95 -30.77 2.99
CA THR A 175 -4.01 -29.86 4.15
C THR A 175 -5.43 -29.48 4.57
N GLN A 176 -6.43 -29.71 3.71
CA GLN A 176 -7.84 -29.42 3.98
C GLN A 176 -8.42 -30.15 5.21
N PRO A 177 -8.26 -31.48 5.39
CA PRO A 177 -8.84 -32.16 6.54
C PRO A 177 -8.26 -31.65 7.85
N GLN A 178 -6.95 -31.36 7.90
CA GLN A 178 -6.30 -30.79 9.07
C GLN A 178 -6.85 -29.40 9.40
N ARG A 179 -7.01 -28.52 8.39
CA ARG A 179 -7.62 -27.19 8.59
C ARG A 179 -9.06 -27.28 9.10
N ILE A 180 -9.83 -28.26 8.60
CA ILE A 180 -11.21 -28.49 9.05
C ILE A 180 -11.22 -28.96 10.51
N GLN A 181 -10.35 -29.92 10.87
CA GLN A 181 -10.23 -30.41 12.25
C GLN A 181 -9.80 -29.29 13.21
N ASP A 182 -8.77 -28.52 12.85
CA ASP A 182 -8.30 -27.38 13.66
C ASP A 182 -9.41 -26.34 13.85
N SER A 183 -10.19 -26.06 12.79
CA SER A 183 -11.32 -25.14 12.85
C SER A 183 -12.42 -25.64 13.80
N ARG A 184 -12.77 -26.93 13.72
CA ARG A 184 -13.75 -27.56 14.62
C ARG A 184 -13.29 -27.53 16.07
N ALA A 185 -12.04 -27.93 16.34
CA ALA A 185 -11.45 -27.91 17.67
C ALA A 185 -11.45 -26.49 18.27
N ARG A 186 -11.09 -25.47 17.48
CA ARG A 186 -11.15 -24.06 17.91
C ARG A 186 -12.58 -23.59 18.22
N TYR A 187 -13.55 -24.05 17.43
CA TYR A 187 -14.96 -23.72 17.65
C TYR A 187 -15.49 -24.36 18.93
N GLU A 188 -15.23 -25.65 19.13
CA GLU A 188 -15.63 -26.38 20.34
C GLU A 188 -14.99 -25.78 21.60
N ALA A 189 -13.69 -25.49 21.57
CA ALA A 189 -13.01 -24.83 22.68
C ALA A 189 -13.59 -23.44 22.99
N LYS A 190 -13.98 -22.67 21.96
CA LYS A 190 -14.65 -21.37 22.15
C LYS A 190 -16.03 -21.56 22.80
N GLN A 191 -16.79 -22.58 22.40
CA GLN A 191 -18.10 -22.87 22.97
C GLN A 191 -18.00 -23.33 24.43
N GLN A 192 -17.03 -24.18 24.77
CA GLN A 192 -16.78 -24.59 26.15
C GLN A 192 -16.40 -23.41 27.04
N LYS A 193 -15.42 -22.59 26.62
CA LYS A 193 -15.03 -21.38 27.36
C LYS A 193 -16.19 -20.40 27.54
N ALA A 194 -17.08 -20.29 26.55
CA ALA A 194 -18.27 -19.46 26.66
C ALA A 194 -19.26 -20.00 27.71
N ARG A 195 -19.48 -21.33 27.78
CA ARG A 195 -20.31 -21.97 28.81
C ARG A 195 -19.72 -21.79 30.20
N GLU A 196 -18.44 -22.09 30.38
CA GLU A 196 -17.73 -21.91 31.65
C GLU A 196 -17.79 -20.47 32.14
N ARG A 197 -17.65 -19.48 31.23
CA ARG A 197 -17.80 -18.06 31.60
C ARG A 197 -19.21 -17.74 32.07
N ARG A 198 -20.25 -18.31 31.43
CA ARG A 198 -21.64 -18.12 31.85
C ARG A 198 -21.90 -18.74 33.22
N GLU A 199 -21.52 -20.00 33.41
CA GLU A 199 -21.68 -20.70 34.69
C GLU A 199 -20.92 -20.00 35.83
N ARG A 200 -19.69 -19.52 35.56
CA ARG A 200 -18.93 -18.76 36.54
C ARG A 200 -19.62 -17.46 36.93
N LEU A 201 -20.17 -16.72 35.96
CA LEU A 201 -20.91 -15.50 36.24
C LEU A 201 -22.20 -15.79 37.02
N GLU A 202 -22.92 -16.86 36.69
CA GLU A 202 -24.13 -17.28 37.40
C GLU A 202 -23.83 -17.68 38.86
N ARG A 203 -22.75 -18.44 39.11
CA ARG A 203 -22.29 -18.76 40.46
C ARG A 203 -21.91 -17.50 41.24
N GLN A 204 -21.18 -16.58 40.62
CA GLN A 204 -20.81 -15.31 41.25
C GLN A 204 -22.04 -14.46 41.60
N GLN A 205 -23.06 -14.44 40.73
CA GLN A 205 -24.32 -13.75 41.00
C GLN A 205 -25.11 -14.41 42.14
N ALA A 206 -25.18 -15.73 42.18
CA ALA A 206 -25.84 -16.46 43.27
C ALA A 206 -25.14 -16.25 44.62
N GLU A 207 -23.81 -16.29 44.65
CA GLU A 207 -23.02 -15.99 45.84
C GLU A 207 -23.19 -14.53 46.28
N ALA A 208 -23.24 -13.58 45.35
CA ALA A 208 -23.48 -12.17 45.66
C ALA A 208 -24.90 -11.93 46.20
N ALA A 209 -25.91 -12.61 45.68
CA ALA A 209 -27.29 -12.52 46.16
C ALA A 209 -27.45 -13.03 47.60
N GLY A 210 -26.61 -13.97 48.04
CA GLY A 210 -26.59 -14.47 49.42
C GLY A 210 -25.76 -13.61 50.40
N ARG A 211 -25.00 -12.62 49.92
CA ARG A 211 -24.16 -11.75 50.78
C ARG A 211 -24.89 -10.45 51.10
N LYS A 212 -24.86 -10.04 52.37
CA LYS A 212 -25.41 -8.74 52.80
C LYS A 212 -24.63 -7.61 52.10
N PRO A 213 -25.31 -6.58 51.55
CA PRO A 213 -24.63 -5.47 50.89
C PRO A 213 -23.69 -4.77 51.88
N SER A 214 -22.50 -4.42 51.41
CA SER A 214 -21.52 -3.68 52.22
C SER A 214 -22.09 -2.35 52.70
N PRO A 215 -21.73 -1.87 53.90
CA PRO A 215 -22.18 -0.59 54.42
C PRO A 215 -21.81 0.55 53.46
N ALA A 216 -22.70 1.52 53.29
CA ALA A 216 -22.43 2.70 52.48
C ALA A 216 -21.23 3.47 53.04
N LEU A 217 -20.37 3.96 52.15
CA LEU A 217 -19.22 4.79 52.52
C LEU A 217 -19.73 6.08 53.20
N PRO A 218 -19.07 6.55 54.29
CA PRO A 218 -19.43 7.80 54.93
C PRO A 218 -19.28 8.98 53.96
N PRO A 219 -20.14 10.02 54.06
CA PRO A 219 -20.05 11.18 53.18
C PRO A 219 -18.69 11.88 53.34
N PRO A 220 -18.11 12.43 52.25
CA PRO A 220 -16.82 13.12 52.33
C PRO A 220 -16.93 14.36 53.21
N ASP A 221 -16.04 14.48 54.20
CA ASP A 221 -15.95 15.64 55.08
C ASP A 221 -15.59 16.88 54.28
N ALA A 222 -16.52 17.84 54.23
CA ALA A 222 -16.32 19.16 53.65
C ALA A 222 -15.46 20.01 54.60
N SER A 223 -14.14 19.82 54.61
CA SER A 223 -13.21 20.77 55.23
C SER A 223 -11.77 20.58 54.75
N SER A 224 -11.41 21.21 53.63
CA SER A 224 -10.03 21.68 53.41
C SER A 224 -10.02 22.93 52.52
N ASP A 225 -10.49 24.04 53.08
CA ASP A 225 -10.11 25.38 52.61
C ASP A 225 -9.38 26.08 53.75
N ARG A 226 -8.04 26.00 53.73
CA ARG A 226 -7.13 27.00 54.30
C ARG A 226 -5.74 26.88 53.74
#